data_AF-A0AAE4DIK2-F1
#
_entry.id   AF-A0AAE4DIK2-F1
#
_cell.length_a   1.000
_cell.length_b   1.000
_cell.length_c   1.000
_cell.angle_alpha   90.00
_cell.angle_beta   90.00
_cell.angle_gamma   90.00
#
_symmetry.space_group_name_H-M   'P 1'
#
loop_
_entity.id
_entity.type
_entity.pdbx_description
1 polymer ?
#
loop_
_entity_poly.entity_id
_entity_poly.type
_entity_poly.pdbx_seq_one_letter_code
_entity_poly.pdbx_strand_id
1 'polypeptide(L)'
;MPAPVSAMILAGGQAARMGGQDKGLIALGDRPMVEHVIRAIAPQVEHLAISANRNHARYAKFGYPIIDDESIGHQGPLAGIAAGLGWSPTEHLLIVPCDTPLLPSDLPARLLAALGEGDLAVVHDGERLQATHALVRRRCLPSLQRFMAGGGRKVDQWYAELDQHVIDCSDQRALFINVNTPMERDSMEQQLNSTAGDCGHDVPSLSVEQALRHMLDAVSPITGYRQLALRSALGQILAKPITASAAVPANDNSAMDGYAVRTADAALPALKLIGSAFAGHPFTSTLGAGECVRIMTGGVIPTGADAVVMQERATHENETVVINQWPAPGENIRRAGEDLQAGDIILPAGRRITAADLGLIASTGQAEVTTWRPLRVAFFSTGDELRSLGEVLTAGQIYDSNRYTLYGMLTNLQVEIIDRGVVKDDETALT
;
A
#
# COMPACT_ATOMS: atom_id res chain seq x y z
N MET A 1 -3.22 -0.75 15.08
CA MET A 1 -3.77 -1.72 14.12
C MET A 1 -5.05 -2.26 14.73
N PRO A 2 -6.12 -2.52 13.96
CA PRO A 2 -7.30 -3.21 14.49
C PRO A 2 -6.89 -4.56 15.08
N ALA A 3 -7.59 -5.03 16.12
CA ALA A 3 -7.26 -6.29 16.76
C ALA A 3 -7.48 -7.46 15.78
N PRO A 4 -6.60 -8.48 15.76
CA PRO A 4 -6.69 -9.59 14.81
C PRO A 4 -7.95 -10.45 15.10
N VAL A 5 -8.63 -10.86 14.03
CA VAL A 5 -9.87 -11.65 14.08
C VAL A 5 -9.73 -12.90 13.21
N SER A 6 -10.19 -14.03 13.73
CA SER A 6 -10.40 -15.27 12.98
C SER A 6 -11.90 -15.48 12.78
N ALA A 7 -12.32 -16.10 11.69
CA ALA A 7 -13.72 -16.46 11.44
C ALA A 7 -13.94 -17.97 11.42
N MET A 8 -15.09 -18.39 11.92
CA MET A 8 -15.61 -19.74 11.82
C MET A 8 -16.97 -19.72 11.13
N ILE A 9 -17.06 -20.36 9.96
CA ILE A 9 -18.32 -20.55 9.24
C ILE A 9 -18.97 -21.86 9.70
N LEU A 10 -20.19 -21.77 10.25
CA LEU A 10 -20.94 -22.94 10.72
C LEU A 10 -21.70 -23.61 9.57
N ALA A 11 -21.26 -24.80 9.16
CA ALA A 11 -21.77 -25.53 8.01
C ALA A 11 -22.30 -26.95 8.31
N GLY A 12 -22.48 -27.35 9.57
CA GLY A 12 -22.79 -28.75 9.95
C GLY A 12 -24.27 -29.15 10.17
N GLY A 13 -25.26 -28.41 9.66
CA GLY A 13 -26.68 -28.62 9.98
C GLY A 13 -27.35 -29.81 9.27
N GLN A 14 -28.29 -30.51 9.91
CA GLN A 14 -28.98 -31.70 9.34
C GLN A 14 -29.89 -31.42 8.13
N ALA A 15 -30.17 -30.16 7.79
CA ALA A 15 -30.89 -29.75 6.57
C ALA A 15 -32.15 -30.57 6.23
N ALA A 16 -32.90 -31.03 7.24
CA ALA A 16 -34.04 -31.94 7.07
C ALA A 16 -35.16 -31.36 6.19
N ARG A 17 -35.24 -30.02 6.07
CA ARG A 17 -36.22 -29.29 5.25
C ARG A 17 -35.75 -29.01 3.81
N MET A 18 -34.50 -29.31 3.47
CA MET A 18 -33.86 -29.03 2.17
C MET A 18 -33.37 -30.33 1.49
N GLY A 19 -34.10 -31.44 1.65
CA GLY A 19 -33.79 -32.71 0.99
C GLY A 19 -32.55 -33.44 1.52
N GLY A 20 -32.07 -33.12 2.73
CA GLY A 20 -30.94 -33.81 3.38
C GLY A 20 -29.56 -33.43 2.84
N GLN A 21 -29.47 -32.47 1.92
CA GLN A 21 -28.20 -31.92 1.45
C GLN A 21 -27.67 -30.86 2.42
N ASP A 22 -26.36 -30.86 2.62
CA ASP A 22 -25.70 -29.87 3.47
C ASP A 22 -25.95 -28.46 2.95
N LYS A 23 -26.56 -27.60 3.79
CA LYS A 23 -27.04 -26.27 3.40
C LYS A 23 -25.95 -25.45 2.75
N GLY A 24 -24.74 -25.44 3.33
CA GLY A 24 -23.65 -24.62 2.79
C GLY A 24 -23.27 -24.99 1.34
N LEU A 25 -23.56 -26.22 0.92
CA LEU A 25 -23.26 -26.73 -0.42
C LEU A 25 -24.43 -26.64 -1.42
N ILE A 26 -25.58 -26.13 -0.99
CA ILE A 26 -26.72 -25.86 -1.87
C ILE A 26 -26.38 -24.64 -2.73
N ALA A 27 -26.60 -24.75 -4.04
CA ALA A 27 -26.38 -23.67 -4.99
C ALA A 27 -27.39 -22.53 -4.77
N LEU A 28 -26.88 -21.32 -4.85
CA LEU A 28 -27.60 -20.05 -4.85
C LEU A 28 -27.00 -19.20 -5.97
N GLY A 29 -27.69 -19.11 -7.12
CA GLY A 29 -27.10 -18.59 -8.35
C GLY A 29 -26.04 -19.54 -8.92
N ASP A 30 -24.90 -18.98 -9.31
CA ASP A 30 -23.76 -19.71 -9.89
C ASP A 30 -22.88 -20.43 -8.86
N ARG A 31 -23.11 -20.22 -7.55
CA ARG A 31 -22.21 -20.65 -6.47
C ARG A 31 -22.93 -21.27 -5.26
N PRO A 32 -22.27 -22.14 -4.48
CA PRO A 32 -22.79 -22.63 -3.21
C PRO A 32 -22.94 -21.53 -2.15
N MET A 33 -23.93 -21.64 -1.25
CA MET A 33 -24.17 -20.64 -0.18
C MET A 33 -22.92 -20.35 0.67
N VAL A 34 -22.13 -21.36 1.00
CA VAL A 34 -20.89 -21.18 1.77
C VAL A 34 -19.88 -20.29 1.04
N GLU A 35 -19.83 -20.33 -0.29
CA GLU A 35 -18.89 -19.54 -1.07
C GLU A 35 -19.26 -18.05 -1.05
N HIS A 36 -20.55 -17.72 -1.01
CA HIS A 36 -21.02 -16.35 -0.80
C HIS A 36 -20.58 -15.81 0.56
N VAL A 37 -20.73 -16.60 1.63
CA VAL A 37 -20.29 -16.26 2.99
C VAL A 37 -18.77 -16.08 3.06
N ILE A 38 -18.00 -16.99 2.45
CA ILE A 38 -16.54 -16.89 2.36
C ILE A 38 -16.12 -15.58 1.68
N ARG A 39 -16.73 -15.24 0.55
CA ARG A 39 -16.41 -14.01 -0.19
C ARG A 39 -16.73 -12.75 0.62
N ALA A 40 -17.80 -12.79 1.41
CA ALA A 40 -18.15 -11.69 2.29
C ALA A 40 -17.12 -11.53 3.44
N ILE A 41 -16.74 -12.62 4.11
CA ILE A 41 -15.98 -12.56 5.37
C ILE A 41 -14.46 -12.65 5.19
N ALA A 42 -13.94 -13.42 4.22
CA ALA A 42 -12.50 -13.63 4.05
C ALA A 42 -11.68 -12.32 3.91
N PRO A 43 -12.16 -11.26 3.23
CA PRO A 43 -11.43 -9.99 3.17
C PRO A 43 -11.38 -9.22 4.51
N GLN A 44 -12.19 -9.60 5.49
CA GLN A 44 -12.39 -8.87 6.74
C GLN A 44 -11.67 -9.51 7.95
N VAL A 45 -11.03 -10.68 7.77
CA VAL A 45 -10.40 -11.47 8.85
C VAL A 45 -9.04 -12.01 8.44
N GLU A 46 -8.17 -12.29 9.42
CA GLU A 46 -6.81 -12.80 9.16
C GLU A 46 -6.81 -14.31 8.89
N HIS A 47 -7.72 -15.03 9.54
CA HIS A 47 -7.86 -16.48 9.42
C HIS A 47 -9.32 -16.85 9.27
N LEU A 48 -9.60 -17.88 8.48
CA LEU A 48 -10.95 -18.38 8.26
C LEU A 48 -10.93 -19.91 8.24
N ALA A 49 -11.91 -20.53 8.89
CA ALA A 49 -12.17 -21.96 8.84
C ALA A 49 -13.66 -22.25 8.71
N ILE A 50 -13.96 -23.49 8.32
CA ILE A 50 -15.32 -23.99 8.14
C ILE A 50 -15.56 -25.14 9.12
N SER A 51 -16.58 -25.01 9.97
CA SER A 51 -17.03 -26.07 10.86
C SER A 51 -18.02 -26.95 10.11
N ALA A 52 -17.61 -28.18 9.81
CA ALA A 52 -18.46 -29.16 9.13
C ALA A 52 -18.17 -30.56 9.70
N ASN A 53 -19.21 -31.38 9.83
CA ASN A 53 -19.11 -32.79 10.22
C ASN A 53 -19.20 -33.75 9.02
N ARG A 54 -19.57 -33.24 7.85
CA ARG A 54 -19.81 -34.01 6.63
C ARG A 54 -19.28 -33.25 5.44
N ASN A 55 -19.10 -33.96 4.32
CA ASN A 55 -18.65 -33.38 3.06
C ASN A 55 -17.29 -32.65 3.14
N HIS A 56 -16.37 -33.06 4.02
CA HIS A 56 -15.07 -32.38 4.22
C HIS A 56 -14.30 -32.20 2.91
N ALA A 57 -14.28 -33.22 2.05
CA ALA A 57 -13.60 -33.16 0.75
C ALA A 57 -14.21 -32.11 -0.20
N ARG A 58 -15.50 -31.77 -0.06
CA ARG A 58 -16.14 -30.71 -0.85
C ARG A 58 -15.80 -29.34 -0.28
N TYR A 59 -15.89 -29.17 1.05
CA TYR A 59 -15.53 -27.90 1.69
C TYR A 59 -14.05 -27.58 1.58
N ALA A 60 -13.16 -28.57 1.64
CA ALA A 60 -11.71 -28.37 1.49
C ALA A 60 -11.33 -27.76 0.13
N LYS A 61 -12.18 -27.88 -0.90
CA LYS A 61 -11.96 -27.26 -2.22
C LYS A 61 -12.00 -25.73 -2.17
N PHE A 62 -12.61 -25.13 -1.14
CA PHE A 62 -12.63 -23.68 -0.96
C PHE A 62 -11.32 -23.13 -0.38
N GLY A 63 -10.34 -24.00 -0.04
CA GLY A 63 -9.00 -23.58 0.37
C GLY A 63 -8.86 -23.21 1.85
N TYR A 64 -9.87 -23.48 2.68
CA TYR A 64 -9.86 -23.19 4.12
C TYR A 64 -9.83 -24.47 4.98
N PRO A 65 -9.21 -24.43 6.17
CA PRO A 65 -9.25 -25.54 7.12
C PRO A 65 -10.68 -25.96 7.46
N ILE A 66 -10.91 -27.27 7.48
CA ILE A 66 -12.18 -27.86 7.91
C ILE A 66 -12.01 -28.38 9.33
N ILE A 67 -12.82 -27.86 10.25
CA ILE A 67 -12.77 -28.23 11.67
C ILE A 67 -13.96 -29.12 11.98
N ASP A 68 -13.64 -30.30 12.49
CA ASP A 68 -14.62 -31.30 12.88
C ASP A 68 -15.14 -31.03 14.30
N ASP A 69 -16.46 -30.99 14.46
CA ASP A 69 -17.13 -30.79 15.75
C ASP A 69 -17.63 -32.11 16.39
N GLU A 70 -17.48 -33.27 15.72
CA GLU A 70 -17.95 -34.57 16.19
C GLU A 70 -17.26 -35.01 17.49
N SER A 71 -16.00 -34.65 17.68
CA SER A 71 -15.21 -34.96 18.88
C SER A 71 -15.79 -34.38 20.18
N ILE A 72 -16.71 -33.40 20.08
CA ILE A 72 -17.29 -32.68 21.21
C ILE A 72 -18.59 -33.34 21.72
N GLY A 73 -19.07 -34.42 21.07
CA GLY A 73 -20.21 -35.22 21.56
C GLY A 73 -21.56 -34.51 21.56
N HIS A 74 -21.65 -33.35 20.90
CA HIS A 74 -22.82 -32.49 20.85
C HIS A 74 -23.11 -32.09 19.40
N GLN A 75 -24.39 -32.12 19.00
CA GLN A 75 -24.83 -31.64 17.69
C GLN A 75 -25.41 -30.23 17.83
N GLY A 76 -24.96 -29.30 16.99
CA GLY A 76 -25.53 -27.96 16.87
C GLY A 76 -24.51 -26.82 16.89
N PRO A 77 -24.97 -25.55 16.80
CA PRO A 77 -24.08 -24.39 16.69
C PRO A 77 -23.04 -24.26 17.81
N LEU A 78 -23.39 -24.65 19.05
CA LEU A 78 -22.46 -24.62 20.19
C LEU A 78 -21.21 -25.50 19.98
N ALA A 79 -21.36 -26.66 19.33
CA ALA A 79 -20.23 -27.54 19.05
C ALA A 79 -19.28 -26.90 18.04
N GLY A 80 -19.83 -26.30 16.98
CA GLY A 80 -19.03 -25.54 16.01
C GLY A 80 -18.36 -24.29 16.59
N ILE A 81 -19.03 -23.59 17.51
CA ILE A 81 -18.42 -22.47 18.25
C ILE A 81 -17.27 -22.96 19.13
N ALA A 82 -17.46 -24.06 19.88
CA ALA A 82 -16.42 -24.64 20.73
C ALA A 82 -15.21 -25.12 19.90
N ALA A 83 -15.46 -25.79 18.78
CA ALA A 83 -14.43 -26.23 17.84
C ALA A 83 -13.67 -25.02 17.26
N GLY A 84 -14.38 -23.96 16.90
CA GLY A 84 -13.78 -22.71 16.44
C GLY A 84 -12.94 -22.00 17.47
N LEU A 85 -13.39 -21.92 18.73
CA LEU A 85 -12.61 -21.31 19.82
C LEU A 85 -11.35 -22.14 20.15
N GLY A 86 -11.44 -23.47 20.02
CA GLY A 86 -10.29 -24.35 20.16
C GLY A 86 -9.25 -24.16 19.05
N TRP A 87 -9.72 -24.00 17.81
CA TRP A 87 -8.89 -23.80 16.61
C TRP A 87 -8.29 -22.39 16.50
N SER A 88 -9.03 -21.36 16.89
CA SER A 88 -8.73 -19.95 16.59
C SER A 88 -7.31 -19.55 17.02
N PRO A 89 -6.46 -19.07 16.09
CA PRO A 89 -5.14 -18.53 16.41
C PRO A 89 -5.21 -17.14 17.08
N THR A 90 -6.32 -16.42 16.91
CA THR A 90 -6.54 -15.08 17.48
C THR A 90 -7.43 -15.11 18.72
N GLU A 91 -7.36 -14.06 19.54
CA GLU A 91 -8.23 -13.92 20.72
C GLU A 91 -9.68 -13.67 20.34
N HIS A 92 -9.96 -13.04 19.19
CA HIS A 92 -11.32 -12.76 18.73
C HIS A 92 -11.72 -13.75 17.65
N LEU A 93 -12.83 -14.46 17.87
CA LEU A 93 -13.42 -15.38 16.92
C LEU A 93 -14.80 -14.89 16.46
N LEU A 94 -14.92 -14.59 15.18
CA LEU A 94 -16.18 -14.30 14.52
C LEU A 94 -16.88 -15.63 14.18
N ILE A 95 -18.14 -15.75 14.57
CA ILE A 95 -19.04 -16.84 14.22
C ILE A 95 -20.04 -16.30 13.20
N VAL A 96 -20.19 -17.02 12.09
CA VAL A 96 -21.21 -16.75 11.05
C VAL A 96 -21.80 -18.07 10.55
N PRO A 97 -23.10 -18.14 10.20
CA PRO A 97 -23.68 -19.34 9.63
C PRO A 97 -23.45 -19.40 8.11
N CYS A 98 -23.49 -20.59 7.52
CA CYS A 98 -23.39 -20.75 6.07
C CYS A 98 -24.69 -20.40 5.30
N ASP A 99 -25.81 -20.19 6.00
CA ASP A 99 -27.14 -19.96 5.42
C ASP A 99 -27.55 -18.47 5.40
N THR A 100 -26.62 -17.56 5.71
CA THR A 100 -26.80 -16.11 5.58
C THR A 100 -25.77 -15.56 4.57
N PRO A 101 -26.07 -15.58 3.26
CA PRO A 101 -25.08 -15.34 2.21
C PRO A 101 -24.66 -13.88 2.01
N LEU A 102 -25.43 -12.90 2.49
CA LEU A 102 -25.28 -11.46 2.15
C LEU A 102 -24.61 -10.61 3.25
N LEU A 103 -23.68 -11.16 4.03
CA LEU A 103 -23.14 -10.49 5.23
C LEU A 103 -22.50 -9.11 4.96
N PRO A 104 -22.63 -8.14 5.90
CA PRO A 104 -22.02 -6.82 5.75
C PRO A 104 -20.49 -6.85 5.63
N SER A 105 -19.93 -5.88 4.88
CA SER A 105 -18.50 -5.71 4.64
C SER A 105 -17.74 -5.04 5.79
N ASP A 106 -18.44 -4.60 6.83
CA ASP A 106 -17.92 -3.97 8.04
C ASP A 106 -18.28 -4.74 9.33
N LEU A 107 -18.79 -5.98 9.20
CA LEU A 107 -19.34 -6.75 10.31
C LEU A 107 -18.33 -7.01 11.46
N PRO A 108 -17.10 -7.53 11.23
CA PRO A 108 -16.14 -7.76 12.29
C PRO A 108 -15.68 -6.46 12.94
N ALA A 109 -15.56 -5.38 12.17
CA ALA A 109 -15.17 -4.07 12.69
C ALA A 109 -16.23 -3.50 13.64
N ARG A 110 -17.51 -3.59 13.26
CA ARG A 110 -18.66 -3.22 14.09
C ARG A 110 -18.72 -4.05 15.39
N LEU A 111 -18.57 -5.36 15.27
CA LEU A 111 -18.58 -6.26 16.44
C LEU A 111 -17.38 -6.03 17.37
N LEU A 112 -16.18 -5.80 16.83
CA LEU A 112 -14.98 -5.47 17.61
C LEU A 112 -15.17 -4.16 18.40
N ALA A 113 -15.74 -3.14 17.75
CA ALA A 113 -16.00 -1.86 18.39
C ALA A 113 -17.02 -2.00 19.53
N ALA A 114 -18.06 -2.81 19.34
CA ALA A 114 -19.07 -3.09 20.37
C ALA A 114 -18.55 -3.98 21.51
N LEU A 115 -17.62 -4.90 21.22
CA LEU A 115 -17.10 -5.85 22.20
C LEU A 115 -16.42 -5.17 23.39
N GLY A 116 -15.64 -4.10 23.15
CA GLY A 116 -14.89 -3.42 24.20
C GLY A 116 -14.07 -4.41 25.04
N GLU A 117 -14.21 -4.36 26.37
CA GLU A 117 -13.58 -5.32 27.30
C GLU A 117 -14.43 -6.57 27.59
N GLY A 118 -15.67 -6.60 27.10
CA GLY A 118 -16.63 -7.68 27.30
C GLY A 118 -16.22 -9.00 26.64
N ASP A 119 -17.00 -10.04 26.88
CA ASP A 119 -16.69 -11.41 26.45
C ASP A 119 -17.26 -11.73 25.05
N LEU A 120 -18.38 -11.12 24.71
CA LEU A 120 -19.17 -11.43 23.51
C LEU A 120 -19.78 -10.15 22.93
N ALA A 121 -19.72 -9.99 21.61
CA ALA A 121 -20.56 -9.06 20.86
C ALA A 121 -21.46 -9.85 19.91
N VAL A 122 -22.75 -9.51 19.81
CA VAL A 122 -23.73 -10.23 18.98
C VAL A 122 -24.65 -9.27 18.23
N VAL A 123 -24.98 -9.59 16.98
CA VAL A 123 -25.84 -8.77 16.12
C VAL A 123 -27.31 -8.85 16.54
N HIS A 124 -27.99 -7.71 16.51
CA HIS A 124 -29.44 -7.58 16.48
C HIS A 124 -29.86 -6.83 15.20
N ASP A 125 -30.75 -7.41 14.41
CA ASP A 125 -31.13 -6.88 13.08
C ASP A 125 -32.29 -5.85 13.12
N GLY A 126 -32.69 -5.43 14.31
CA GLY A 126 -33.83 -4.56 14.57
C GLY A 126 -35.13 -5.33 14.91
N GLU A 127 -35.21 -6.62 14.59
CA GLU A 127 -36.34 -7.48 14.97
C GLU A 127 -35.95 -8.60 15.93
N ARG A 128 -34.77 -9.20 15.74
CA ARG A 128 -34.32 -10.32 16.54
C ARG A 128 -32.80 -10.35 16.70
N LEU A 129 -32.38 -11.04 17.75
CA LEU A 129 -31.00 -11.39 17.97
C LEU A 129 -30.56 -12.47 16.96
N GLN A 130 -29.45 -12.22 16.29
CA GLN A 130 -28.84 -13.10 15.33
C GLN A 130 -27.72 -13.90 16.03
N ALA A 131 -28.09 -14.90 16.83
CA ALA A 131 -27.19 -15.56 17.78
C ALA A 131 -25.92 -16.19 17.16
N THR A 132 -25.95 -16.54 15.88
CA THR A 132 -24.80 -17.09 15.13
C THR A 132 -24.02 -16.03 14.34
N HIS A 133 -24.28 -14.75 14.57
CA HIS A 133 -23.54 -13.60 14.01
C HIS A 133 -22.91 -12.84 15.18
N ALA A 134 -21.82 -13.39 15.70
CA ALA A 134 -21.25 -12.95 16.96
C ALA A 134 -19.74 -13.00 16.96
N LEU A 135 -19.11 -12.12 17.72
CA LEU A 135 -17.68 -12.10 17.98
C LEU A 135 -17.45 -12.51 19.43
N VAL A 136 -16.72 -13.60 19.63
CA VAL A 136 -16.50 -14.21 20.94
C VAL A 136 -15.01 -14.20 21.27
N ARG A 137 -14.67 -13.94 22.52
CA ARG A 137 -13.29 -14.09 22.99
C ARG A 137 -12.91 -15.55 23.20
N ARG A 138 -11.69 -15.92 22.82
CA ARG A 138 -11.15 -17.27 22.96
C ARG A 138 -11.15 -17.73 24.41
N ARG A 139 -10.92 -16.80 25.36
CA ARG A 139 -11.00 -17.07 26.81
C ARG A 139 -12.36 -17.63 27.28
N CYS A 140 -13.43 -17.49 26.49
CA CYS A 140 -14.76 -18.00 26.83
C CYS A 140 -14.91 -19.51 26.59
N LEU A 141 -13.94 -20.19 25.95
CA LEU A 141 -14.00 -21.63 25.67
C LEU A 141 -14.26 -22.51 26.91
N PRO A 142 -13.58 -22.32 28.07
CA PRO A 142 -13.86 -23.12 29.26
C PRO A 142 -15.27 -22.90 29.82
N SER A 143 -15.83 -21.70 29.64
CA SER A 143 -17.23 -21.40 30.01
C SER A 143 -18.19 -22.21 29.13
N LEU A 144 -17.99 -22.17 27.81
CA LEU A 144 -18.78 -22.94 26.85
C LEU A 144 -18.74 -24.44 27.13
N GLN A 145 -17.55 -24.99 27.37
CA GLN A 145 -17.38 -26.41 27.66
C GLN A 145 -18.14 -26.83 28.93
N ARG A 146 -18.11 -26.00 29.98
CA ARG A 146 -18.87 -26.24 31.21
C ARG A 146 -20.37 -26.18 30.96
N PHE A 147 -20.84 -25.18 30.22
CA PHE A 147 -22.25 -25.02 29.85
C PHE A 147 -22.78 -26.24 29.10
N MET A 148 -22.03 -26.72 28.10
CA MET A 148 -22.38 -27.92 27.32
C MET A 148 -22.34 -29.19 28.18
N ALA A 149 -21.32 -29.36 29.02
CA ALA A 149 -21.23 -30.50 29.95
C ALA A 149 -22.38 -30.52 30.97
N GLY A 150 -22.90 -29.35 31.35
CA GLY A 150 -24.10 -29.19 32.18
C GLY A 150 -25.43 -29.49 31.46
N GLY A 151 -25.38 -29.91 30.19
CA GLY A 151 -26.56 -30.21 29.38
C GLY A 151 -27.13 -29.02 28.62
N GLY A 152 -26.45 -27.86 28.63
CA GLY A 152 -26.84 -26.67 27.87
C GLY A 152 -26.81 -26.93 26.36
N ARG A 153 -27.87 -26.53 25.65
CA ARG A 153 -28.05 -26.80 24.22
C ARG A 153 -28.31 -25.58 23.35
N LYS A 154 -28.59 -24.42 23.94
CA LYS A 154 -28.94 -23.22 23.18
C LYS A 154 -27.89 -22.12 23.33
N VAL A 155 -27.60 -21.42 22.22
CA VAL A 155 -26.59 -20.38 22.14
C VAL A 155 -26.96 -19.15 22.97
N ASP A 156 -28.21 -18.73 22.89
CA ASP A 156 -28.78 -17.61 23.67
C ASP A 156 -28.65 -17.83 25.18
N GLN A 157 -28.88 -19.05 25.66
CA GLN A 157 -28.73 -19.41 27.07
C GLN A 157 -27.28 -19.32 27.54
N TRP A 158 -26.32 -19.74 26.70
CA TRP A 158 -24.90 -19.59 27.03
C TRP A 158 -24.47 -18.13 27.02
N TYR A 159 -24.93 -17.34 26.04
CA TYR A 159 -24.62 -15.91 25.96
C TYR A 159 -25.10 -15.14 27.20
N ALA A 160 -26.18 -15.58 27.83
CA ALA A 160 -26.68 -15.00 29.08
C ALA A 160 -25.74 -15.20 30.28
N GLU A 161 -24.77 -16.13 30.20
CA GLU A 161 -23.74 -16.35 31.23
C GLU A 161 -22.48 -15.50 31.02
N LEU A 162 -22.41 -14.74 29.91
CA LEU A 162 -21.25 -13.94 29.52
C LEU A 162 -21.55 -12.44 29.65
N ASP A 163 -20.48 -11.64 29.72
CA ASP A 163 -20.56 -10.19 29.53
C ASP A 163 -20.82 -9.89 28.03
N GLN A 164 -22.09 -9.87 27.65
CA GLN A 164 -22.53 -9.71 26.27
C GLN A 164 -22.91 -8.28 25.92
N HIS A 165 -22.49 -7.86 24.73
CA HIS A 165 -22.84 -6.59 24.10
C HIS A 165 -23.66 -6.85 22.83
N VAL A 166 -24.83 -6.25 22.74
CA VAL A 166 -25.68 -6.36 21.56
C VAL A 166 -25.44 -5.14 20.66
N ILE A 167 -25.11 -5.39 19.39
CA ILE A 167 -24.98 -4.33 18.39
C ILE A 167 -26.23 -4.25 17.52
N ASP A 168 -26.77 -3.05 17.37
CA ASP A 168 -27.86 -2.78 16.44
C ASP A 168 -27.31 -2.69 15.01
N CYS A 169 -27.84 -3.53 14.13
CA CYS A 169 -27.57 -3.53 12.69
C CYS A 169 -28.88 -3.44 11.89
N SER A 170 -29.90 -2.78 12.46
CA SER A 170 -31.17 -2.51 11.77
C SER A 170 -31.00 -1.70 10.49
N ASP A 171 -29.93 -0.90 10.38
CA ASP A 171 -29.52 -0.18 9.16
C ASP A 171 -29.15 -1.13 8.01
N GLN A 172 -28.76 -2.37 8.31
CA GLN A 172 -28.30 -3.38 7.36
C GLN A 172 -29.14 -4.66 7.43
N ARG A 173 -30.36 -4.59 7.94
CA ARG A 173 -31.22 -5.76 8.19
C ARG A 173 -31.36 -6.71 7.00
N ALA A 174 -31.44 -6.17 5.78
CA ALA A 174 -31.59 -6.97 4.55
C ALA A 174 -30.41 -7.92 4.27
N LEU A 175 -29.28 -7.74 4.96
CA LEU A 175 -28.06 -8.54 4.84
C LEU A 175 -28.05 -9.77 5.77
N PHE A 176 -28.98 -9.84 6.74
CA PHE A 176 -29.08 -10.93 7.74
C PHE A 176 -30.22 -11.93 7.45
N ILE A 177 -30.62 -12.06 6.18
CA ILE A 177 -31.66 -12.99 5.75
C ILE A 177 -31.11 -14.41 5.72
N ASN A 178 -31.78 -15.32 6.42
CA ASN A 178 -31.43 -16.74 6.44
C ASN A 178 -32.20 -17.51 5.37
N VAL A 179 -31.49 -18.28 4.54
CA VAL A 179 -32.04 -19.17 3.52
C VAL A 179 -32.30 -20.56 4.12
N ASN A 180 -33.53 -20.80 4.56
CA ASN A 180 -33.96 -22.06 5.18
C ASN A 180 -34.84 -22.93 4.28
N THR A 181 -35.47 -22.34 3.27
CA THR A 181 -36.45 -22.99 2.40
C THR A 181 -36.14 -22.76 0.92
N PRO A 182 -36.64 -23.61 0.00
CA PRO A 182 -36.46 -23.39 -1.44
C PRO A 182 -37.05 -22.07 -1.93
N MET A 183 -38.20 -21.65 -1.38
CA MET A 183 -38.83 -20.38 -1.72
C MET A 183 -37.98 -19.17 -1.29
N GLU A 184 -37.40 -19.21 -0.09
CA GLU A 184 -36.44 -18.18 0.36
C GLU A 184 -35.17 -18.17 -0.50
N ARG A 185 -34.70 -19.34 -0.94
CA ARG A 185 -33.57 -19.45 -1.87
C ARG A 185 -33.90 -18.80 -3.21
N ASP A 186 -35.06 -19.08 -3.78
CA ASP A 186 -35.46 -18.52 -5.08
C ASP A 186 -35.67 -16.99 -4.97
N SER A 187 -36.25 -16.50 -3.88
CA SER A 187 -36.33 -15.05 -3.58
C SER A 187 -34.94 -14.42 -3.42
N MET A 188 -34.01 -15.11 -2.74
CA MET A 188 -32.63 -14.65 -2.55
C MET A 188 -31.85 -14.65 -3.88
N GLU A 189 -32.06 -15.66 -4.72
CA GLU A 189 -31.49 -15.73 -6.06
C GLU A 189 -32.05 -14.62 -6.96
N GLN A 190 -33.34 -14.32 -6.86
CA GLN A 190 -33.93 -13.14 -7.51
C GLN A 190 -33.34 -11.83 -6.96
N GLN A 191 -33.05 -11.72 -5.67
CA GLN A 191 -32.41 -10.55 -5.08
C GLN A 191 -30.95 -10.39 -5.54
N LEU A 192 -30.20 -11.50 -5.65
CA LEU A 192 -28.86 -11.55 -6.22
C LEU A 192 -28.85 -11.23 -7.72
N ASN A 193 -29.88 -11.66 -8.45
CA ASN A 193 -30.01 -11.42 -9.89
C ASN A 193 -30.61 -10.04 -10.20
N SER A 194 -31.44 -9.47 -9.33
CA SER A 194 -31.97 -8.11 -9.47
C SER A 194 -30.91 -7.06 -9.13
N THR A 195 -30.00 -7.35 -8.19
CA THR A 195 -28.76 -6.57 -8.01
C THR A 195 -27.79 -6.72 -9.20
N ALA A 196 -27.96 -7.74 -10.04
CA ALA A 196 -27.20 -7.89 -11.29
C ALA A 196 -27.90 -7.29 -12.53
N GLY A 197 -29.15 -6.79 -12.40
CA GLY A 197 -30.03 -6.52 -13.54
C GLY A 197 -30.68 -5.14 -13.62
N ASP A 198 -30.35 -4.19 -12.74
CA ASP A 198 -30.82 -2.81 -12.86
C ASP A 198 -29.69 -1.84 -13.22
N CYS A 199 -29.95 -1.04 -14.24
CA CYS A 199 -29.01 -0.10 -14.80
C CYS A 199 -28.97 1.12 -13.87
N GLY A 200 -28.05 1.10 -12.90
CA GLY A 200 -27.64 2.28 -12.13
C GLY A 200 -27.92 2.23 -10.63
N HIS A 201 -27.16 1.40 -9.90
CA HIS A 201 -26.41 1.80 -8.67
C HIS A 201 -26.00 0.65 -7.74
N ASP A 202 -26.43 -0.60 -7.92
CA ASP A 202 -26.30 -1.64 -6.87
C ASP A 202 -25.61 -2.95 -7.28
N VAL A 203 -24.48 -2.88 -7.99
CA VAL A 203 -23.39 -3.85 -7.75
C VAL A 203 -22.86 -3.53 -6.35
N PRO A 204 -22.44 -4.45 -5.45
CA PRO A 204 -21.65 -4.02 -4.30
C PRO A 204 -20.45 -3.28 -4.87
N SER A 205 -20.53 -1.96 -4.78
CA SER A 205 -19.58 -1.10 -5.44
C SER A 205 -18.22 -1.54 -4.93
N LEU A 206 -17.33 -1.87 -5.86
CA LEU A 206 -15.95 -2.10 -5.47
C LEU A 206 -15.57 -0.87 -4.66
N SER A 207 -15.09 -1.07 -3.44
CA SER A 207 -14.41 0.01 -2.75
C SER A 207 -13.37 0.58 -3.70
N VAL A 208 -13.10 1.88 -3.61
CA VAL A 208 -12.09 2.53 -4.46
C VAL A 208 -10.78 1.74 -4.44
N GLU A 209 -10.42 1.17 -3.29
CA GLU A 209 -9.24 0.33 -3.12
C GLU A 209 -9.33 -1.00 -3.90
N GLN A 210 -10.46 -1.71 -3.84
CA GLN A 210 -10.66 -2.94 -4.62
C GLN A 210 -10.67 -2.67 -6.12
N ALA A 211 -11.35 -1.61 -6.57
CA ALA A 211 -11.35 -1.19 -7.96
C ALA A 211 -9.94 -0.85 -8.44
N LEU A 212 -9.19 -0.09 -7.64
CA LEU A 212 -7.81 0.26 -7.95
C LEU A 212 -6.91 -0.98 -8.02
N ARG A 213 -7.03 -1.91 -7.06
CA ARG A 213 -6.28 -3.17 -7.08
C ARG A 213 -6.59 -3.97 -8.35
N HIS A 214 -7.86 -4.17 -8.69
CA HIS A 214 -8.24 -4.87 -9.92
C HIS A 214 -7.69 -4.18 -11.19
N MET A 215 -7.75 -2.85 -11.25
CA MET A 215 -7.18 -2.09 -12.36
C MET A 215 -5.66 -2.26 -12.45
N LEU A 216 -4.96 -2.24 -11.32
CA LEU A 216 -3.50 -2.39 -11.26
C LEU A 216 -3.05 -3.82 -11.60
N ASP A 217 -3.80 -4.84 -11.17
CA ASP A 217 -3.51 -6.25 -11.48
C ASP A 217 -3.76 -6.58 -12.95
N ALA A 218 -4.69 -5.89 -13.60
CA ALA A 218 -5.03 -6.08 -15.01
C ALA A 218 -4.04 -5.41 -15.98
N VAL A 219 -3.17 -4.50 -15.51
CA VAL A 219 -2.22 -3.80 -16.36
C VAL A 219 -0.80 -4.32 -16.17
N SER A 220 -0.05 -4.35 -17.28
CA SER A 220 1.39 -4.61 -17.24
C SER A 220 2.15 -3.31 -17.51
N PRO A 221 3.28 -3.05 -16.82
CA PRO A 221 4.14 -1.93 -17.17
C PRO A 221 4.53 -1.97 -18.64
N ILE A 222 4.57 -0.79 -19.26
CA ILE A 222 4.95 -0.67 -20.66
C ILE A 222 6.38 -1.15 -20.92
N THR A 223 6.60 -1.71 -22.10
CA THR A 223 7.94 -1.99 -22.62
C THR A 223 8.40 -0.89 -23.58
N GLY A 224 9.72 -0.75 -23.68
CA GLY A 224 10.37 0.19 -24.59
C GLY A 224 10.89 1.44 -23.88
N TYR A 225 12.06 1.89 -24.31
CA TYR A 225 12.78 3.02 -23.75
C TYR A 225 13.04 4.06 -24.84
N ARG A 226 13.35 5.28 -24.39
CA ARG A 226 13.86 6.35 -25.24
C ARG A 226 15.06 7.00 -24.57
N GLN A 227 15.97 7.48 -25.39
CA GLN A 227 17.09 8.30 -24.94
C GLN A 227 16.71 9.76 -25.15
N LEU A 228 16.90 10.57 -24.12
CA LEU A 228 16.59 12.00 -24.14
C LEU A 228 17.79 12.80 -23.67
N ALA A 229 18.00 13.96 -24.27
CA ALA A 229 18.83 14.99 -23.67
C ALA A 229 18.30 15.34 -22.28
N LEU A 230 19.19 15.55 -21.31
CA LEU A 230 18.83 15.78 -19.91
C LEU A 230 17.81 16.93 -19.75
N ARG A 231 17.95 18.00 -20.55
CA ARG A 231 17.03 19.15 -20.55
C ARG A 231 15.58 18.79 -20.92
N SER A 232 15.37 17.69 -21.64
CA SER A 232 14.05 17.20 -22.06
C SER A 232 13.52 16.10 -21.15
N ALA A 233 14.24 15.75 -20.08
CA ALA A 233 13.90 14.62 -19.22
C ALA A 233 13.00 14.98 -18.01
N LEU A 234 12.69 16.27 -17.79
CA LEU A 234 11.88 16.70 -16.65
C LEU A 234 10.52 15.98 -16.62
N GLY A 235 10.24 15.33 -15.49
CA GLY A 235 9.00 14.62 -15.22
C GLY A 235 8.85 13.26 -15.92
N GLN A 236 9.84 12.86 -16.72
CA GLN A 236 9.94 11.52 -17.30
C GLN A 236 10.35 10.47 -16.26
N ILE A 237 10.08 9.20 -16.54
CA ILE A 237 10.42 8.08 -15.65
C ILE A 237 11.73 7.44 -16.10
N LEU A 238 12.73 7.37 -15.23
CA LEU A 238 14.00 6.70 -15.51
C LEU A 238 13.78 5.21 -15.80
N ALA A 239 14.32 4.73 -16.92
CA ALA A 239 14.32 3.30 -17.24
C ALA A 239 15.56 2.59 -16.70
N LYS A 240 16.67 3.31 -16.55
CA LYS A 240 17.92 2.81 -15.98
C LYS A 240 18.31 3.65 -14.78
N PRO A 241 18.99 3.07 -13.77
CA PRO A 241 19.53 3.84 -12.68
C PRO A 241 20.59 4.82 -13.18
N ILE A 242 20.73 5.94 -12.47
CA ILE A 242 21.83 6.88 -12.65
C ILE A 242 22.90 6.52 -11.63
N THR A 243 24.09 6.21 -12.10
CA THR A 243 25.21 5.82 -11.26
C THR A 243 26.30 6.89 -11.27
N ALA A 244 27.02 6.99 -10.16
CA ALA A 244 28.20 7.83 -10.06
C ALA A 244 29.27 7.38 -11.06
N SER A 245 29.67 8.27 -11.97
CA SER A 245 30.75 8.00 -12.94
C SER A 245 32.13 8.07 -12.29
N ALA A 246 32.25 8.81 -11.19
CA ALA A 246 33.46 8.97 -10.40
C ALA A 246 33.07 9.18 -8.92
N ALA A 247 34.07 9.12 -8.05
CA ALA A 247 33.91 9.46 -6.65
C ALA A 247 33.46 10.92 -6.47
N VAL A 248 32.61 11.17 -5.46
CA VAL A 248 32.19 12.52 -5.05
C VAL A 248 32.58 12.73 -3.59
N PRO A 249 33.41 13.74 -3.28
CA PRO A 249 34.20 14.53 -4.21
C PRO A 249 35.25 13.68 -4.95
N ALA A 250 35.74 14.16 -6.11
CA ALA A 250 36.68 13.39 -6.94
C ALA A 250 38.13 13.38 -6.39
N ASN A 251 38.48 14.40 -5.60
CA ASN A 251 39.77 14.55 -4.94
C ASN A 251 39.52 14.98 -3.49
N ASP A 252 40.50 14.74 -2.63
CA ASP A 252 40.53 15.34 -1.30
C ASP A 252 40.48 16.87 -1.47
N ASN A 253 39.53 17.52 -0.79
CA ASN A 253 39.35 18.97 -0.88
C ASN A 253 39.11 19.61 0.48
N SER A 254 39.32 20.93 0.54
CA SER A 254 39.12 21.69 1.76
C SER A 254 37.65 21.87 2.10
N ALA A 255 37.26 21.58 3.33
CA ALA A 255 35.93 21.86 3.88
C ALA A 255 35.75 23.35 4.26
N MET A 256 36.85 24.08 4.43
CA MET A 256 36.87 25.44 4.99
C MET A 256 37.82 26.36 4.22
N ASP A 257 37.67 27.67 4.38
CA ASP A 257 38.65 28.65 3.91
C ASP A 257 39.80 28.78 4.91
N GLY A 258 41.05 28.79 4.42
CA GLY A 258 42.22 28.91 5.29
C GLY A 258 43.55 28.48 4.66
N TYR A 259 44.31 27.64 5.37
CA TYR A 259 45.67 27.26 5.01
C TYR A 259 45.86 25.75 5.06
N ALA A 260 46.24 25.14 3.93
CA ALA A 260 46.71 23.77 3.89
C ALA A 260 48.11 23.70 4.48
N VAL A 261 48.28 22.82 5.48
CA VAL A 261 49.50 22.72 6.28
C VAL A 261 49.94 21.27 6.44
N ARG A 262 51.16 21.11 6.96
CA ARG A 262 51.67 19.85 7.49
C ARG A 262 51.59 19.92 9.00
N THR A 263 50.80 19.06 9.65
CA THR A 263 50.66 19.07 11.12
C THR A 263 51.99 18.79 11.84
N ALA A 264 52.95 18.14 11.17
CA ALA A 264 54.32 17.96 11.67
C ALA A 264 55.08 19.27 11.92
N ASP A 265 54.67 20.37 11.28
CA ASP A 265 55.31 21.69 11.41
C ASP A 265 54.77 22.48 12.62
N ALA A 266 53.95 21.86 13.48
CA ALA A 266 53.28 22.53 14.61
C ALA A 266 54.19 23.22 15.63
N ALA A 267 55.46 22.80 15.71
CA ALA A 267 56.46 23.40 16.59
C ALA A 267 57.10 24.68 16.00
N LEU A 268 56.87 24.98 14.72
CA LEU A 268 57.42 26.17 14.07
C LEU A 268 56.62 27.42 14.45
N PRO A 269 57.28 28.57 14.68
CA PRO A 269 56.61 29.80 15.07
C PRO A 269 55.77 30.41 13.93
N ALA A 270 56.14 30.14 12.67
CA ALA A 270 55.42 30.61 11.49
C ALA A 270 55.74 29.72 10.28
N LEU A 271 54.86 29.77 9.27
CA LEU A 271 54.98 29.06 7.99
C LEU A 271 55.12 30.06 6.85
N LYS A 272 55.84 29.68 5.80
CA LYS A 272 55.96 30.45 4.56
C LYS A 272 54.78 30.15 3.64
N LEU A 273 54.05 31.19 3.24
CA LEU A 273 52.99 31.10 2.23
C LEU A 273 53.61 30.98 0.84
N ILE A 274 53.48 29.82 0.20
CA ILE A 274 54.13 29.53 -1.10
C ILE A 274 53.18 29.55 -2.31
N GLY A 275 51.89 29.82 -2.08
CA GLY A 275 50.91 29.92 -3.15
C GLY A 275 49.46 29.81 -2.67
N SER A 276 48.56 29.60 -3.62
CA SER A 276 47.14 29.39 -3.35
C SER A 276 46.53 28.24 -4.15
N ALA A 277 45.54 27.57 -3.55
CA ALA A 277 44.72 26.53 -4.16
C ALA A 277 43.26 26.97 -4.10
N PHE A 278 42.66 27.28 -5.25
CA PHE A 278 41.25 27.66 -5.36
C PHE A 278 40.47 26.59 -6.12
N ALA A 279 39.14 26.58 -5.97
CA ALA A 279 38.29 25.70 -6.76
C ALA A 279 38.54 25.92 -8.27
N GLY A 280 38.84 24.85 -9.01
CA GLY A 280 39.22 24.92 -10.43
C GLY A 280 40.68 25.34 -10.72
N HIS A 281 41.42 25.81 -9.73
CA HIS A 281 42.82 26.23 -9.84
C HIS A 281 43.67 25.57 -8.75
N PRO A 282 44.00 24.27 -8.89
CA PRO A 282 44.76 23.54 -7.88
C PRO A 282 46.21 24.04 -7.82
N PHE A 283 46.79 24.02 -6.62
CA PHE A 283 48.23 24.17 -6.45
C PHE A 283 48.93 22.85 -6.82
N THR A 284 49.76 22.87 -7.85
CA THR A 284 50.32 21.64 -8.45
C THR A 284 51.67 21.21 -7.86
N SER A 285 52.34 22.09 -7.12
CA SER A 285 53.61 21.76 -6.45
C SER A 285 53.36 21.03 -5.12
N THR A 286 54.40 20.37 -4.60
CA THR A 286 54.37 19.70 -3.29
C THR A 286 54.66 20.70 -2.17
N LEU A 287 53.91 20.60 -1.08
CA LEU A 287 54.11 21.38 0.14
C LEU A 287 55.30 20.83 0.95
N GLY A 288 56.34 21.65 1.13
CA GLY A 288 57.54 21.33 1.90
C GLY A 288 57.41 21.58 3.40
N ALA A 289 58.51 21.43 4.15
CA ALA A 289 58.57 21.73 5.58
C ALA A 289 58.59 23.23 5.84
N GLY A 290 57.77 23.68 6.80
CA GLY A 290 57.64 25.09 7.13
C GLY A 290 56.92 25.91 6.08
N GLU A 291 56.22 25.26 5.14
CA GLU A 291 55.48 25.91 4.07
C GLU A 291 53.97 25.71 4.25
N CYS A 292 53.16 26.65 3.78
CA CYS A 292 51.71 26.54 3.71
C CYS A 292 51.16 27.08 2.39
N VAL A 293 49.97 26.62 2.01
CA VAL A 293 49.24 27.10 0.82
C VAL A 293 47.91 27.65 1.28
N ARG A 294 47.58 28.87 0.84
CA ARG A 294 46.25 29.44 1.09
C ARG A 294 45.22 28.66 0.27
N ILE A 295 44.22 28.09 0.92
CA ILE A 295 43.23 27.23 0.30
C ILE A 295 41.84 27.75 0.60
N MET A 296 40.96 27.71 -0.38
CA MET A 296 39.53 28.02 -0.19
C MET A 296 38.71 26.73 -0.21
N THR A 297 37.48 26.82 0.29
CA THR A 297 36.51 25.73 0.31
C THR A 297 36.36 25.12 -1.09
N GLY A 298 36.47 23.80 -1.19
CA GLY A 298 36.46 23.05 -2.46
C GLY A 298 37.79 23.05 -3.23
N GLY A 299 38.83 23.76 -2.76
CA GLY A 299 40.19 23.65 -3.29
C GLY A 299 40.78 22.27 -3.04
N VAL A 300 41.50 21.73 -4.04
CA VAL A 300 42.17 20.42 -3.93
C VAL A 300 43.30 20.50 -2.91
N ILE A 301 43.38 19.52 -2.00
CA ILE A 301 44.45 19.47 -0.99
C ILE A 301 45.81 19.29 -1.69
N PRO A 302 46.79 20.20 -1.50
CA PRO A 302 48.12 20.08 -2.07
C PRO A 302 48.83 18.79 -1.62
N THR A 303 49.62 18.20 -2.51
CA THR A 303 50.46 17.06 -2.13
C THR A 303 51.40 17.46 -1.01
N GLY A 304 51.45 16.67 0.06
CA GLY A 304 52.26 16.93 1.25
C GLY A 304 51.49 17.54 2.42
N ALA A 305 50.37 18.22 2.18
CA ALA A 305 49.48 18.69 3.24
C ALA A 305 48.64 17.55 3.83
N ASP A 306 48.36 17.61 5.14
CA ASP A 306 47.57 16.61 5.86
C ASP A 306 46.42 17.20 6.68
N ALA A 307 46.29 18.53 6.76
CA ALA A 307 45.16 19.22 7.40
C ALA A 307 44.94 20.61 6.80
N VAL A 308 43.76 21.19 7.05
CA VAL A 308 43.47 22.60 6.76
C VAL A 308 43.18 23.37 8.05
N VAL A 309 43.93 24.44 8.28
CA VAL A 309 43.65 25.41 9.35
C VAL A 309 42.65 26.43 8.85
N MET A 310 41.55 26.66 9.57
CA MET A 310 40.62 27.76 9.28
C MET A 310 41.33 29.13 9.32
N GLN A 311 41.00 30.03 8.41
CA GLN A 311 41.63 31.36 8.35
C GLN A 311 41.50 32.14 9.67
N GLU A 312 40.42 31.94 10.42
CA GLU A 312 40.16 32.60 11.71
C GLU A 312 41.15 32.16 12.80
N ARG A 313 41.80 31.00 12.61
CA ARG A 313 42.80 30.43 13.53
C ARG A 313 44.24 30.75 13.10
N ALA A 314 44.43 31.64 12.14
CA ALA A 314 45.74 32.03 11.64
C ALA A 314 45.84 33.55 11.46
N THR A 315 47.04 34.08 11.62
CA THR A 315 47.36 35.48 11.33
C THR A 315 48.31 35.51 10.14
N HIS A 316 47.97 36.29 9.12
CA HIS A 316 48.72 36.37 7.87
C HIS A 316 49.29 37.77 7.69
N GLU A 317 50.61 37.84 7.51
CA GLU A 317 51.35 39.06 7.19
C GLU A 317 52.33 38.77 6.04
N ASN A 318 52.12 39.39 4.88
CA ASN A 318 52.95 39.22 3.68
C ASN A 318 53.07 37.76 3.19
N GLU A 319 54.25 37.14 3.32
CA GLU A 319 54.50 35.73 2.95
C GLU A 319 54.59 34.83 4.19
N THR A 320 54.21 35.33 5.36
CA THR A 320 54.34 34.62 6.63
C THR A 320 52.96 34.40 7.25
N VAL A 321 52.70 33.17 7.68
CA VAL A 321 51.44 32.77 8.32
C VAL A 321 51.76 32.18 9.70
N VAL A 322 51.21 32.77 10.74
CA VAL A 322 51.29 32.28 12.12
C VAL A 322 50.01 31.52 12.43
N ILE A 323 50.13 30.26 12.82
CA ILE A 323 48.99 29.42 13.21
C ILE A 323 48.77 29.57 14.72
N ASN A 324 47.65 30.19 15.10
CA ASN A 324 47.31 30.43 16.50
C ASN A 324 46.72 29.19 17.17
N GLN A 325 46.02 28.35 16.38
CA GLN A 325 45.46 27.08 16.84
C GLN A 325 45.62 26.02 15.75
N TRP A 326 46.46 25.03 16.01
CA TRP A 326 46.75 23.95 15.07
C TRP A 326 45.62 22.92 14.99
N PRO A 327 45.28 22.43 13.77
CA PRO A 327 44.31 21.37 13.57
C PRO A 327 44.90 19.98 13.87
N ALA A 328 44.03 19.00 14.07
CA ALA A 328 44.42 17.59 14.05
C ALA A 328 44.69 17.10 12.61
N PRO A 329 45.51 16.04 12.41
CA PRO A 329 45.67 15.42 11.10
C PRO A 329 44.32 15.00 10.50
N GLY A 330 44.08 15.39 9.25
CA GLY A 330 42.84 15.14 8.51
C GLY A 330 41.70 16.12 8.80
N GLU A 331 41.84 17.05 9.75
CA GLU A 331 40.79 18.04 10.05
C GLU A 331 40.54 18.97 8.86
N ASN A 332 39.28 19.29 8.63
CA ASN A 332 38.79 20.14 7.53
C ASN A 332 39.15 19.63 6.12
N ILE A 333 39.44 18.34 5.96
CA ILE A 333 39.60 17.68 4.66
C ILE A 333 38.40 16.79 4.39
N ARG A 334 37.70 17.05 3.29
CA ARG A 334 36.71 16.16 2.71
C ARG A 334 37.41 15.15 1.82
N ARG A 335 37.25 13.85 2.11
CA ARG A 335 37.98 12.79 1.39
C ARG A 335 37.33 12.47 0.06
N ALA A 336 38.15 12.11 -0.92
CA ALA A 336 37.65 11.64 -2.20
C ALA A 336 36.70 10.45 -1.99
N GLY A 337 35.49 10.55 -2.53
CA GLY A 337 34.46 9.52 -2.43
C GLY A 337 33.79 9.39 -1.06
N GLU A 338 33.91 10.38 -0.18
CA GLU A 338 33.20 10.35 1.11
C GLU A 338 31.66 10.44 0.95
N ASP A 339 31.17 11.10 -0.11
CA ASP A 339 29.73 11.21 -0.38
C ASP A 339 29.24 10.03 -1.25
N LEU A 340 29.96 9.73 -2.34
CA LEU A 340 29.62 8.67 -3.30
C LEU A 340 30.88 8.02 -3.87
N GLN A 341 30.87 6.70 -4.01
CA GLN A 341 31.87 5.96 -4.77
C GLN A 341 31.45 5.78 -6.24
N ALA A 342 32.43 5.59 -7.12
CA ALA A 342 32.14 5.26 -8.51
C ALA A 342 31.32 3.95 -8.59
N GLY A 343 30.22 3.99 -9.33
CA GLY A 343 29.28 2.88 -9.46
C GLY A 343 28.09 2.93 -8.50
N ASP A 344 28.12 3.76 -7.46
CA ASP A 344 26.99 3.90 -6.54
C ASP A 344 25.75 4.41 -7.29
N ILE A 345 24.58 3.86 -6.93
CA ILE A 345 23.30 4.31 -7.48
C ILE A 345 22.93 5.64 -6.83
N ILE A 346 22.94 6.68 -7.65
CA ILE A 346 22.53 8.03 -7.26
C ILE A 346 21.00 8.15 -7.33
N LEU A 347 20.42 7.70 -8.45
CA LEU A 347 18.97 7.65 -8.64
C LEU A 347 18.55 6.27 -9.14
N PRO A 348 17.55 5.62 -8.52
CA PRO A 348 17.09 4.30 -8.96
C PRO A 348 16.28 4.39 -10.26
N ALA A 349 16.22 3.28 -11.01
CA ALA A 349 15.24 3.12 -12.08
C ALA A 349 13.81 3.21 -11.53
N GLY A 350 12.86 3.65 -12.36
CA GLY A 350 11.47 3.88 -11.98
C GLY A 350 11.21 5.22 -11.30
N ARG A 351 12.24 6.00 -10.97
CA ARG A 351 12.08 7.34 -10.41
C ARG A 351 11.55 8.32 -11.47
N ARG A 352 10.55 9.12 -11.09
CA ARG A 352 10.13 10.31 -11.84
C ARG A 352 11.12 11.44 -11.63
N ILE A 353 11.69 11.95 -12.71
CA ILE A 353 12.73 12.98 -12.69
C ILE A 353 12.13 14.32 -12.26
N THR A 354 12.63 14.88 -11.17
CA THR A 354 12.31 16.21 -10.66
C THR A 354 13.37 17.25 -11.05
N ALA A 355 13.14 18.53 -10.74
CA ALA A 355 14.14 19.58 -10.99
C ALA A 355 15.45 19.35 -10.21
N ALA A 356 15.37 18.87 -8.96
CA ALA A 356 16.54 18.53 -8.16
C ALA A 356 17.32 17.36 -8.78
N ASP A 357 16.61 16.34 -9.28
CA ASP A 357 17.22 15.20 -9.95
C ASP A 357 17.98 15.62 -11.21
N LEU A 358 17.50 16.60 -11.97
CA LEU A 358 18.23 17.11 -13.14
C LEU A 358 19.61 17.69 -12.76
N GLY A 359 19.68 18.46 -11.68
CA GLY A 359 20.94 19.01 -11.19
C GLY A 359 21.90 17.91 -10.75
N LEU A 360 21.38 16.90 -10.07
CA LEU A 360 22.14 15.74 -9.62
C LEU A 360 22.63 14.86 -10.77
N ILE A 361 21.80 14.63 -11.80
CA ILE A 361 22.25 13.90 -13.00
C ILE A 361 23.31 14.72 -13.75
N ALA A 362 23.12 16.04 -13.88
CA ALA A 362 24.08 16.91 -14.54
C ALA A 362 25.46 16.91 -13.85
N SER A 363 25.51 16.83 -12.52
CA SER A 363 26.77 16.79 -11.77
C SER A 363 27.58 15.51 -12.03
N THR A 364 26.95 14.45 -12.54
CA THR A 364 27.65 13.22 -12.99
C THR A 364 28.26 13.33 -14.39
N GLY A 365 28.00 14.43 -15.10
CA GLY A 365 28.46 14.65 -16.48
C GLY A 365 27.60 13.98 -17.56
N GLN A 366 26.46 13.38 -17.20
CA GLN A 366 25.57 12.73 -18.17
C GLN A 366 24.75 13.74 -18.97
N ALA A 367 24.96 13.80 -20.28
CA ALA A 367 24.22 14.67 -21.19
C ALA A 367 22.83 14.11 -21.56
N GLU A 368 22.69 12.79 -21.50
CA GLU A 368 21.48 12.07 -21.90
C GLU A 368 21.09 11.03 -20.85
N VAL A 369 19.79 10.74 -20.77
CA VAL A 369 19.24 9.73 -19.88
C VAL A 369 18.32 8.79 -20.64
N THR A 370 18.27 7.53 -20.19
CA THR A 370 17.33 6.54 -20.72
C THR A 370 16.06 6.56 -19.88
N THR A 371 14.94 6.94 -20.48
CA THR A 371 13.62 6.96 -19.84
C THR A 371 12.71 5.90 -20.46
N TRP A 372 11.66 5.52 -19.75
CA TRP A 372 10.57 4.78 -20.38
C TRP A 372 9.93 5.66 -21.48
N ARG A 373 9.40 5.03 -22.52
CA ARG A 373 8.56 5.76 -23.49
C ARG A 373 7.32 6.32 -22.78
N PRO A 374 6.73 7.43 -23.24
CA PRO A 374 5.48 7.92 -22.67
C PRO A 374 4.35 6.90 -22.87
N LEU A 375 3.40 6.87 -21.93
CA LEU A 375 2.11 6.23 -22.15
C LEU A 375 1.36 6.98 -23.26
N ARG A 376 0.55 6.26 -24.03
CA ARG A 376 -0.32 6.82 -25.05
C ARG A 376 -1.75 6.66 -24.57
N VAL A 377 -2.47 7.76 -24.42
CA VAL A 377 -3.84 7.76 -23.90
C VAL A 377 -4.75 8.39 -24.94
N ALA A 378 -5.63 7.55 -25.51
CA ALA A 378 -6.71 8.01 -26.36
C ALA A 378 -7.98 8.20 -25.53
N PHE A 379 -8.71 9.28 -25.80
CA PHE A 379 -9.95 9.60 -25.10
C PHE A 379 -10.91 10.33 -26.04
N PHE A 380 -12.20 10.11 -25.81
CA PHE A 380 -13.32 10.74 -26.51
C PHE A 380 -14.49 10.87 -25.54
N SER A 381 -15.46 11.68 -25.93
CA SER A 381 -16.78 11.70 -25.31
C SER A 381 -17.79 11.14 -26.30
N THR A 382 -18.88 10.58 -25.79
CA THR A 382 -20.01 10.10 -26.60
C THR A 382 -21.32 10.40 -25.87
N GLY A 383 -22.39 10.56 -26.63
CA GLY A 383 -23.70 11.02 -26.15
C GLY A 383 -24.34 12.01 -27.13
N ASP A 384 -25.59 11.77 -27.49
CA ASP A 384 -26.35 12.61 -28.43
C ASP A 384 -26.55 14.05 -27.93
N GLU A 385 -26.52 14.23 -26.61
CA GLU A 385 -26.59 15.52 -25.94
C GLU A 385 -25.31 16.35 -26.10
N LEU A 386 -24.17 15.73 -26.42
CA LEU A 386 -22.87 16.41 -26.40
C LEU A 386 -22.60 17.19 -27.70
N ARG A 387 -22.10 18.42 -27.53
CA ARG A 387 -21.63 19.29 -28.62
C ARG A 387 -20.23 19.83 -28.35
N SER A 388 -19.50 20.09 -29.42
CA SER A 388 -18.16 20.69 -29.36
C SER A 388 -18.24 22.20 -29.12
N LEU A 389 -17.17 22.77 -28.56
CA LEU A 389 -17.08 24.22 -28.38
C LEU A 389 -17.12 24.94 -29.73
N GLY A 390 -17.97 25.96 -29.82
CA GLY A 390 -18.19 26.75 -31.04
C GLY A 390 -19.41 26.32 -31.86
N GLU A 391 -20.04 25.20 -31.52
CA GLU A 391 -21.32 24.77 -32.12
C GLU A 391 -22.51 25.45 -31.41
N VAL A 392 -23.64 25.58 -32.10
CA VAL A 392 -24.88 26.11 -31.50
C VAL A 392 -25.63 24.98 -30.80
N LEU A 393 -25.94 25.16 -29.52
CA LEU A 393 -26.75 24.20 -28.76
C LEU A 393 -28.22 24.27 -29.20
N THR A 394 -28.84 23.11 -29.40
CA THR A 394 -30.30 22.97 -29.47
C THR A 394 -30.87 22.46 -28.14
N ALA A 395 -32.20 22.37 -28.05
CA ALA A 395 -32.86 21.82 -26.86
C ALA A 395 -32.31 20.42 -26.52
N GLY A 396 -31.97 20.21 -25.25
CA GLY A 396 -31.41 18.95 -24.74
C GLY A 396 -29.90 18.77 -24.94
N GLN A 397 -29.21 19.71 -25.60
CA GLN A 397 -27.76 19.61 -25.81
C GLN A 397 -26.96 20.42 -24.77
N ILE A 398 -25.76 19.93 -24.48
CA ILE A 398 -24.77 20.55 -23.59
C ILE A 398 -23.39 20.50 -24.24
N TYR A 399 -22.49 21.39 -23.82
CA TYR A 399 -21.11 21.34 -24.27
C TYR A 399 -20.34 20.25 -23.51
N ASP A 400 -19.48 19.54 -24.24
CA ASP A 400 -18.53 18.59 -23.66
C ASP A 400 -17.44 19.33 -22.87
N SER A 401 -17.57 19.32 -21.54
CA SER A 401 -16.59 19.92 -20.62
C SER A 401 -15.59 18.89 -20.06
N ASN A 402 -15.99 17.61 -19.99
CA ASN A 402 -15.17 16.55 -19.40
C ASN A 402 -13.90 16.29 -20.21
N ARG A 403 -13.99 16.34 -21.54
CA ARG A 403 -12.83 16.14 -22.42
C ARG A 403 -11.74 17.19 -22.16
N TYR A 404 -12.10 18.45 -21.90
CA TYR A 404 -11.13 19.50 -21.57
C TYR A 404 -10.50 19.31 -20.17
N THR A 405 -11.29 18.85 -19.20
CA THR A 405 -10.79 18.47 -17.86
C THR A 405 -9.78 17.32 -17.95
N LEU A 406 -10.12 16.26 -18.70
CA LEU A 406 -9.25 15.11 -18.93
C LEU A 406 -7.95 15.52 -19.66
N TYR A 407 -8.05 16.37 -20.67
CA TYR A 407 -6.87 16.91 -21.37
C TYR A 407 -5.90 17.59 -20.40
N GLY A 408 -6.41 18.45 -19.51
CA GLY A 408 -5.59 19.12 -18.49
C GLY A 408 -4.94 18.14 -17.51
N MET A 409 -5.69 17.15 -17.01
CA MET A 409 -5.16 16.12 -16.12
C MET A 409 -4.07 15.26 -16.78
N LEU A 410 -4.31 14.81 -18.01
CA LEU A 410 -3.36 13.99 -18.78
C LEU A 410 -2.09 14.77 -19.14
N THR A 411 -2.21 16.07 -19.43
CA THR A 411 -1.06 16.93 -19.70
C THR A 411 -0.09 16.97 -18.51
N ASN A 412 -0.61 17.02 -17.28
CA ASN A 412 0.20 17.01 -16.05
C ASN A 412 0.88 15.65 -15.79
N LEU A 413 0.33 14.57 -16.31
CA LEU A 413 0.91 13.22 -16.29
C LEU A 413 1.98 13.01 -17.38
N GLN A 414 2.11 13.96 -18.32
CA GLN A 414 3.11 13.96 -19.41
C GLN A 414 3.06 12.70 -20.29
N VAL A 415 1.84 12.25 -20.57
CA VAL A 415 1.54 11.19 -21.53
C VAL A 415 1.41 11.77 -22.95
N GLU A 416 1.47 10.91 -23.97
CA GLU A 416 1.07 11.27 -25.33
C GLU A 416 -0.46 11.21 -25.42
N ILE A 417 -1.07 12.36 -25.68
CA ILE A 417 -2.52 12.55 -25.66
C ILE A 417 -3.09 12.42 -27.07
N ILE A 418 -4.11 11.58 -27.25
CA ILE A 418 -4.82 11.39 -28.53
C ILE A 418 -6.29 11.73 -28.30
N ASP A 419 -6.67 12.99 -28.56
CA ASP A 419 -8.04 13.45 -28.47
C ASP A 419 -8.82 13.05 -29.73
N ARG A 420 -9.88 12.27 -29.55
CA ARG A 420 -10.74 11.75 -30.62
C ARG A 420 -12.05 12.53 -30.79
N GLY A 421 -12.27 13.59 -30.01
CA GLY A 421 -13.43 14.45 -30.13
C GLY A 421 -14.70 13.88 -29.48
N VAL A 422 -15.85 14.40 -29.93
CA VAL A 422 -17.17 13.84 -29.63
C VAL A 422 -17.49 12.81 -30.70
N VAL A 423 -17.55 11.54 -30.31
CA VAL A 423 -17.88 10.41 -31.18
C VAL A 423 -19.38 10.19 -31.12
N LYS A 424 -20.00 9.95 -32.28
CA LYS A 424 -21.44 9.69 -32.37
C LYS A 424 -21.82 8.46 -31.55
N ASP A 425 -23.00 8.50 -30.96
CA ASP A 425 -23.55 7.40 -30.19
C ASP A 425 -24.17 6.35 -31.14
N ASP A 426 -23.31 5.73 -31.95
CA ASP A 426 -23.69 4.64 -32.84
C ASP A 426 -22.62 3.55 -32.84
N GLU A 427 -23.07 2.29 -32.93
CA GLU A 427 -22.21 1.11 -32.81
C GLU A 427 -21.04 1.12 -33.81
N THR A 428 -21.27 1.64 -35.03
CA THR A 428 -20.24 1.70 -36.07
C THR A 428 -19.18 2.77 -35.84
N ALA A 429 -19.51 3.83 -35.11
CA ALA A 429 -18.56 4.87 -34.72
C ALA A 429 -17.76 4.52 -33.46
N LEU A 430 -18.28 3.63 -32.61
CA LEU A 430 -17.70 3.22 -31.33
C LEU A 430 -16.84 1.95 -31.38
N THR A 431 -16.92 1.17 -32.46
CA THR A 431 -16.13 -0.05 -32.70
C THR A 431 -15.01 0.20 -33.71
#